data_AF-A0A6J5J5C6-F1
#
_entry.id   AF-A0A6J5J5C6-F1
#
_cell.length_a   1.000
_cell.length_b   1.000
_cell.length_c   1.000
_cell.angle_alpha   90.00
_cell.angle_beta   90.00
_cell.angle_gamma   90.00
#
_symmetry.space_group_name_H-M   'P 1'
#
loop_
_entity.id
_entity.type
_entity.pdbx_description
1 polymer ?
#
loop_
_entity_poly.entity_id
_entity_poly.type
_entity_poly.pdbx_seq_one_letter_code
_entity_poly.pdbx_strand_id
1 'polypeptide(L)'
;MNAAWRRARRILCVRLDSVGDVLMTTPALRALKESGEGRRLTLLTSRTGAALAAHLPMVDDVWTYDAPWVKHPDVRGDPVADLDMIDRLLAGRFDAAAVFTVYSQNPLPAAMMCWLAGIPLRLAHCRENPYELLTDRVPESEPESHVRHEVARQLALVRAIGATTSNWRMAFEPGDAARRAVSERLQATLQRIGGPRRPGAPSGRWLVVHPGASAASRRWPAERFGEVAASVAPLFDGIAVTGSESERALVDTVCARAGPRAVPLAGVLSLGELGALIETADLLLSNNSGPVHLAAALGTPVVDLYALTNPQHTPWRVPHRVLNVDVPCRNCYRSVCDQPGHPCLRAVSVDDAVAAVHALLRGRMRHARRAAVRAALHGDGPVDASPSNVIPFSPAITRS
;
A
#
# COMPACT_ATOMS: atom_id res chain seq x y z
N MET A 1 28.05 0.40 4.25
CA MET A 1 27.75 -0.72 3.35
C MET A 1 28.87 -1.76 3.36
N ASN A 2 28.52 -3.04 3.58
CA ASN A 2 29.42 -4.20 3.47
C ASN A 2 30.16 -4.16 2.11
N ALA A 3 31.48 -4.41 2.10
CA ALA A 3 32.33 -4.27 0.91
C ALA A 3 31.90 -5.19 -0.26
N ALA A 4 31.30 -6.35 0.02
CA ALA A 4 30.75 -7.25 -0.99
C ALA A 4 29.47 -6.64 -1.62
N TRP A 5 28.51 -6.24 -0.78
CA TRP A 5 27.26 -5.60 -1.21
C TRP A 5 27.50 -4.30 -2.00
N ARG A 6 28.55 -3.54 -1.67
CA ARG A 6 28.91 -2.32 -2.42
C ARG A 6 29.22 -2.61 -3.90
N ARG A 7 29.77 -3.78 -4.22
CA ARG A 7 30.14 -4.18 -5.58
C ARG A 7 29.00 -4.86 -6.35
N ALA A 8 27.95 -5.32 -5.67
CA ALA A 8 26.80 -5.95 -6.30
C ALA A 8 26.06 -4.94 -7.19
N ARG A 9 25.93 -5.28 -8.48
CA ARG A 9 25.26 -4.45 -9.49
C ARG A 9 23.92 -5.02 -9.87
N ARG A 10 23.77 -6.34 -9.99
CA ARG A 10 22.52 -7.02 -10.37
C ARG A 10 21.88 -7.62 -9.13
N ILE A 11 20.87 -6.96 -8.60
CA ILE A 11 20.24 -7.33 -7.33
C ILE A 11 18.83 -7.85 -7.60
N LEU A 12 18.59 -9.09 -7.19
CA LEU A 12 17.26 -9.68 -7.13
C LEU A 12 16.56 -9.21 -5.84
N CYS A 13 15.38 -8.64 -5.98
CA CYS A 13 14.53 -8.24 -4.87
C CYS A 13 13.34 -9.20 -4.84
N VAL A 14 13.28 -10.10 -3.88
CA VAL A 14 12.21 -11.11 -3.79
C VAL A 14 11.11 -10.61 -2.87
N ARG A 15 9.93 -10.35 -3.42
CA ARG A 15 8.71 -9.98 -2.68
C ARG A 15 7.51 -10.62 -3.36
N LEU A 16 7.20 -11.84 -2.96
CA LEU A 16 6.25 -12.74 -3.64
C LEU A 16 4.78 -12.48 -3.27
N ASP A 17 4.49 -11.37 -2.60
CA ASP A 17 3.21 -11.11 -1.96
C ASP A 17 2.29 -10.24 -2.83
N SER A 18 1.37 -9.52 -2.19
CA SER A 18 0.36 -8.69 -2.84
C SER A 18 0.90 -7.31 -3.29
N VAL A 19 0.07 -6.55 -4.02
CA VAL A 19 0.38 -5.17 -4.44
C VAL A 19 0.78 -4.27 -3.25
N GLY A 20 0.06 -4.36 -2.12
CA GLY A 20 0.33 -3.52 -0.95
C GLY A 20 1.71 -3.79 -0.36
N ASP A 21 2.08 -5.07 -0.30
CA ASP A 21 3.36 -5.56 0.19
C ASP A 21 4.54 -5.07 -0.66
N VAL A 22 4.38 -5.09 -1.99
CA VAL A 22 5.37 -4.55 -2.92
C VAL A 22 5.51 -3.03 -2.75
N LEU A 23 4.40 -2.29 -2.65
CA LEU A 23 4.40 -0.84 -2.42
C LEU A 23 5.12 -0.47 -1.12
N MET A 24 4.87 -1.19 -0.04
CA MET A 24 5.54 -1.00 1.26
C MET A 24 7.03 -1.33 1.22
N THR A 25 7.48 -2.11 0.24
CA THR A 25 8.90 -2.45 0.04
C THR A 25 9.64 -1.37 -0.78
N THR A 26 8.93 -0.51 -1.52
CA THR A 26 9.55 0.48 -2.42
C THR A 26 10.60 1.40 -1.79
N PRO A 27 10.50 1.84 -0.51
CA PRO A 27 11.57 2.63 0.11
C PRO A 27 12.86 1.82 0.33
N ALA A 28 12.74 0.51 0.61
CA ALA A 28 13.90 -0.37 0.73
C ALA A 28 14.53 -0.67 -0.65
N LEU A 29 13.71 -0.84 -1.69
CA LEU A 29 14.18 -0.94 -3.07
C LEU A 29 14.94 0.34 -3.48
N ARG A 30 14.40 1.51 -3.15
CA ARG A 30 15.07 2.80 -3.37
C ARG A 30 16.42 2.87 -2.65
N ALA A 31 16.49 2.48 -1.38
CA ALA A 31 17.75 2.43 -0.63
C ALA A 31 18.78 1.52 -1.31
N LEU A 32 18.36 0.34 -1.80
CA LEU A 32 19.24 -0.54 -2.57
C LEU A 32 19.71 0.12 -3.89
N LYS A 33 18.81 0.78 -4.62
CA LYS A 33 19.13 1.46 -5.89
C LYS A 33 20.12 2.61 -5.69
N GLU A 34 19.88 3.48 -4.71
CA GLU A 34 20.68 4.69 -4.44
C GLU A 34 22.06 4.38 -3.84
N SER A 35 22.20 3.27 -3.13
CA SER A 35 23.44 2.98 -2.39
C SER A 35 24.55 2.34 -3.24
N GLY A 36 24.44 2.34 -4.58
CA GLY A 36 25.49 1.87 -5.47
C GLY A 36 25.29 2.31 -6.91
N GLU A 37 26.39 2.71 -7.56
CA GLU A 37 26.36 3.20 -8.94
C GLU A 37 26.06 2.09 -9.94
N GLY A 38 25.22 2.39 -10.93
CA GLY A 38 24.91 1.47 -12.03
C GLY A 38 24.15 0.20 -11.60
N ARG A 39 23.53 0.20 -10.40
CA ARG A 39 22.72 -0.93 -9.94
C ARG A 39 21.49 -1.14 -10.79
N ARG A 40 21.19 -2.41 -11.05
CA ARG A 40 19.94 -2.89 -11.64
C ARG A 40 19.21 -3.76 -10.64
N LEU A 41 17.96 -3.41 -10.38
CA LEU A 41 17.05 -4.14 -9.50
C LEU A 41 16.06 -4.92 -10.34
N THR A 42 16.02 -6.23 -10.15
CA THR A 42 14.96 -7.09 -10.67
C THR A 42 14.04 -7.47 -9.52
N LEU A 43 12.75 -7.14 -9.62
CA LEU A 43 11.74 -7.54 -8.64
C LEU A 43 11.17 -8.91 -9.03
N LEU A 44 11.38 -9.92 -8.19
CA LEU A 44 10.68 -11.21 -8.28
C LEU A 44 9.43 -11.17 -7.41
N THR A 45 8.26 -11.29 -8.02
CA THR A 45 6.95 -11.09 -7.35
C THR A 45 5.87 -12.02 -7.89
N SER A 46 4.76 -12.17 -7.17
CA SER A 46 3.56 -12.84 -7.66
C SER A 46 2.97 -12.17 -8.90
N ARG A 47 2.06 -12.86 -9.60
CA ARG A 47 1.23 -12.25 -10.67
C ARG A 47 0.51 -10.99 -10.23
N THR A 48 0.02 -10.97 -9.00
CA THR A 48 -0.68 -9.80 -8.44
C THR A 48 0.27 -8.62 -8.25
N GLY A 49 1.47 -8.85 -7.71
CA GLY A 49 2.46 -7.79 -7.57
C GLY A 49 3.08 -7.35 -8.92
N ALA A 50 3.15 -8.24 -9.91
CA ALA A 50 3.65 -7.93 -11.25
C ALA A 50 2.81 -6.87 -11.97
N ALA A 51 1.55 -6.67 -11.57
CA ALA A 51 0.71 -5.57 -12.05
C ALA A 51 1.35 -4.18 -11.81
N LEU A 52 2.28 -4.06 -10.85
CA LEU A 52 3.00 -2.84 -10.56
C LEU A 52 4.20 -2.58 -11.48
N ALA A 53 4.54 -3.48 -12.41
CA ALA A 53 5.81 -3.41 -13.14
C ALA A 53 6.07 -2.05 -13.83
N ALA A 54 5.04 -1.46 -14.45
CA ALA A 54 5.16 -0.16 -15.12
C ALA A 54 5.12 1.06 -14.17
N HIS A 55 4.94 0.84 -12.86
CA HIS A 55 4.63 1.88 -11.87
C HIS A 55 5.72 2.03 -10.79
N LEU A 56 6.84 1.31 -10.88
CA LEU A 56 7.91 1.29 -9.89
C LEU A 56 9.21 1.90 -10.45
N PRO A 57 9.46 3.21 -10.26
CA PRO A 57 10.53 3.92 -10.96
C PRO A 57 11.95 3.48 -10.60
N MET A 58 12.15 2.79 -9.48
CA MET A 58 13.47 2.26 -9.06
C MET A 58 13.75 0.83 -9.54
N VAL A 59 12.76 0.14 -10.11
CA VAL A 59 12.85 -1.26 -10.53
C VAL A 59 13.12 -1.30 -12.03
N ASP A 60 14.15 -2.03 -12.45
CA ASP A 60 14.57 -2.11 -13.86
C ASP A 60 13.91 -3.27 -14.61
N ASP A 61 13.53 -4.33 -13.90
CA ASP A 61 12.86 -5.51 -14.47
C ASP A 61 11.95 -6.18 -13.44
N VAL A 62 10.89 -6.85 -13.90
CA VAL A 62 9.94 -7.56 -13.04
C VAL A 62 9.77 -8.99 -13.53
N TRP A 63 10.06 -9.94 -12.65
CA TRP A 63 9.91 -11.36 -12.90
C TRP A 63 8.73 -11.89 -12.09
N THR A 64 7.88 -12.65 -12.75
CA THR A 64 6.65 -13.17 -12.15
C THR A 64 6.84 -14.62 -11.74
N TYR A 65 6.51 -14.93 -10.49
CA TYR A 65 6.53 -16.28 -9.92
C TYR A 65 5.50 -16.41 -8.80
N ASP A 66 4.56 -17.34 -8.95
CA ASP A 66 3.59 -17.67 -7.91
C ASP A 66 4.12 -18.87 -7.12
N ALA A 67 4.83 -18.59 -6.03
CA ALA A 67 5.52 -19.60 -5.24
C ALA A 67 4.54 -20.48 -4.45
N PRO A 68 4.79 -21.81 -4.34
CA PRO A 68 3.88 -22.73 -3.68
C PRO A 68 3.76 -22.52 -2.15
N TRP A 69 4.71 -21.82 -1.52
CA TRP A 69 4.64 -21.46 -0.09
C TRP A 69 3.99 -20.10 0.17
N VAL A 70 3.50 -19.41 -0.86
CA VAL A 70 2.78 -18.13 -0.74
C VAL A 70 1.34 -18.33 -1.19
N LYS A 71 0.39 -17.68 -0.51
CA LYS A 71 -1.03 -17.81 -0.82
C LYS A 71 -1.35 -17.09 -2.13
N HIS A 72 -1.64 -17.85 -3.17
CA HIS A 72 -2.17 -17.35 -4.45
C HIS A 72 -3.59 -17.89 -4.66
N PRO A 73 -4.63 -17.05 -4.56
CA PRO A 73 -5.99 -17.48 -4.89
C PRO A 73 -6.03 -18.01 -6.32
N ASP A 74 -6.71 -19.15 -6.52
CA ASP A 74 -7.00 -19.72 -7.85
C ASP A 74 -5.79 -20.30 -8.61
N VAL A 75 -4.66 -20.50 -7.93
CA VAL A 75 -3.45 -21.12 -8.50
C VAL A 75 -3.15 -22.42 -7.78
N ARG A 76 -3.00 -23.51 -8.55
CA ARG A 76 -2.42 -24.76 -8.03
C ARG A 76 -0.92 -24.73 -8.32
N GLY A 77 -0.11 -25.16 -7.35
CA GLY A 77 1.33 -25.26 -7.53
C GLY A 77 1.68 -26.21 -8.68
N ASP A 78 2.76 -25.90 -9.39
CA ASP A 78 3.31 -26.70 -10.48
C ASP A 78 4.82 -26.86 -10.26
N PRO A 79 5.29 -28.06 -9.87
CA PRO A 79 6.72 -28.29 -9.66
C PRO A 79 7.59 -28.02 -10.89
N VAL A 80 7.04 -28.12 -12.12
CA VAL A 80 7.78 -27.78 -13.35
C VAL A 80 8.05 -26.28 -13.39
N ALA A 81 7.05 -25.45 -13.06
CA ALA A 81 7.22 -24.01 -12.98
C ALA A 81 8.25 -23.58 -11.92
N ASP A 82 8.37 -24.35 -10.83
CA ASP A 82 9.39 -24.11 -9.80
C ASP A 82 10.81 -24.39 -10.33
N LEU A 83 10.99 -25.48 -11.08
CA LEU A 83 12.27 -25.81 -11.73
C LEU A 83 12.62 -24.80 -12.83
N ASP A 84 11.67 -24.45 -13.69
CA ASP A 84 11.84 -23.43 -14.72
C ASP A 84 12.24 -22.07 -14.12
N MET A 85 11.70 -21.73 -12.94
CA MET A 85 12.08 -20.53 -12.23
C MET A 85 13.53 -20.59 -11.71
N ILE A 86 13.99 -21.74 -11.21
CA ILE A 86 15.39 -21.92 -10.82
C ILE A 86 16.32 -21.74 -12.04
N ASP A 87 15.98 -22.35 -13.18
CA ASP A 87 16.75 -22.19 -14.43
C ASP A 87 16.79 -20.73 -14.90
N ARG A 88 15.66 -20.02 -14.77
CA ARG A 88 15.59 -18.58 -15.06
C ARG A 88 16.46 -17.77 -14.10
N LEU A 89 16.48 -18.10 -12.81
CA LEU A 89 17.34 -17.44 -11.81
C LEU A 89 18.83 -17.70 -12.07
N LEU A 90 19.21 -18.91 -12.48
CA LEU A 90 20.55 -19.27 -12.92
C LEU A 90 21.00 -18.43 -14.12
N ALA A 91 20.16 -18.36 -15.16
CA ALA A 91 20.40 -17.50 -16.33
C ALA A 91 20.44 -16.01 -15.96
N GLY A 92 19.75 -15.64 -14.89
CA GLY A 92 19.70 -14.31 -14.31
C GLY A 92 21.04 -13.78 -13.84
N ARG A 93 22.03 -14.61 -13.47
CA ARG A 93 23.38 -14.19 -12.99
C ARG A 93 23.34 -12.96 -12.06
N PHE A 94 22.58 -13.07 -10.98
CA PHE A 94 22.49 -12.01 -9.97
C PHE A 94 23.71 -12.03 -9.04
N ASP A 95 24.18 -10.85 -8.64
CA ASP A 95 25.27 -10.69 -7.67
C ASP A 95 24.75 -10.81 -6.22
N ALA A 96 23.47 -10.49 -6.01
CA ALA A 96 22.86 -10.49 -4.70
C ALA A 96 21.34 -10.70 -4.77
N ALA A 97 20.77 -11.24 -3.70
CA ALA A 97 19.34 -11.34 -3.47
C ALA A 97 18.96 -10.76 -2.11
N ALA A 98 17.95 -9.89 -2.08
CA ALA A 98 17.29 -9.44 -0.86
C ALA A 98 15.88 -10.02 -0.81
N VAL A 99 15.59 -10.85 0.20
CA VAL A 99 14.31 -11.53 0.38
C VAL A 99 13.49 -10.77 1.42
N PHE A 100 12.40 -10.16 0.96
CA PHE A 100 11.50 -9.32 1.73
C PHE A 100 10.24 -10.12 2.11
N THR A 101 10.11 -10.46 3.39
CA THR A 101 8.95 -11.17 3.96
C THR A 101 8.21 -10.28 4.97
N VAL A 102 6.94 -10.54 5.27
CA VAL A 102 6.35 -10.07 6.55
C VAL A 102 6.84 -10.95 7.72
N TYR A 103 6.65 -10.53 8.98
CA TYR A 103 7.20 -11.27 10.13
C TYR A 103 6.66 -12.70 10.29
N SER A 104 5.47 -12.96 9.72
CA SER A 104 4.78 -14.25 9.78
C SER A 104 5.17 -15.21 8.65
N GLN A 105 6.03 -14.79 7.73
CA GLN A 105 6.47 -15.57 6.58
C GLN A 105 7.89 -16.11 6.76
N ASN A 106 8.14 -17.27 6.16
CA ASN A 106 9.45 -17.92 6.17
C ASN A 106 10.23 -17.54 4.89
N PRO A 107 11.44 -16.95 5.01
CA PRO A 107 12.27 -16.59 3.84
C PRO A 107 13.00 -17.79 3.22
N LEU A 108 13.14 -18.90 3.94
CA LEU A 108 14.04 -20.00 3.59
C LEU A 108 13.73 -20.68 2.26
N PRO A 109 12.46 -20.87 1.84
CA PRO A 109 12.18 -21.42 0.51
C PRO A 109 12.72 -20.53 -0.62
N ALA A 110 12.51 -19.22 -0.53
CA ALA A 110 13.07 -18.27 -1.50
C ALA A 110 14.61 -18.20 -1.42
N ALA A 111 15.17 -18.25 -0.21
CA ALA A 111 16.62 -18.31 0.00
C ALA A 111 17.25 -19.57 -0.61
N MET A 112 16.56 -20.72 -0.51
CA MET A 112 16.97 -21.99 -1.12
C MET A 112 17.03 -21.86 -2.65
N MET A 113 16.00 -21.30 -3.30
CA MET A 113 16.06 -21.05 -4.75
C MET A 113 17.21 -20.14 -5.13
N CYS A 114 17.45 -19.07 -4.35
CA CYS A 114 18.57 -18.16 -4.61
C CYS A 114 19.93 -18.85 -4.43
N TRP A 115 20.04 -19.77 -3.46
CA TRP A 115 21.24 -20.58 -3.24
C TRP A 115 21.47 -21.58 -4.38
N LEU A 116 20.43 -22.30 -4.80
CA LEU A 116 20.46 -23.22 -5.96
C LEU A 116 20.81 -22.48 -7.25
N ALA A 117 20.37 -21.23 -7.39
CA ALA A 117 20.73 -20.35 -8.51
C ALA A 117 22.16 -19.77 -8.44
N GLY A 118 22.94 -20.12 -7.41
CA GLY A 118 24.31 -19.67 -7.25
C GLY A 118 24.46 -18.17 -6.94
N ILE A 119 23.41 -17.49 -6.49
CA ILE A 119 23.44 -16.04 -6.18
C ILE A 119 24.29 -15.85 -4.92
N PRO A 120 25.47 -15.20 -4.97
CA PRO A 120 26.48 -15.33 -3.92
C PRO A 120 26.15 -14.57 -2.63
N LEU A 121 25.38 -13.47 -2.69
CA LEU A 121 24.94 -12.71 -1.52
C LEU A 121 23.42 -12.85 -1.32
N ARG A 122 22.98 -13.21 -0.11
CA ARG A 122 21.57 -13.51 0.20
C ARG A 122 21.21 -12.92 1.56
N LEU A 123 20.34 -11.90 1.55
CA LEU A 123 19.91 -11.13 2.73
C LEU A 123 18.44 -11.42 3.05
N ALA A 124 18.13 -11.73 4.31
CA ALA A 124 16.75 -11.82 4.79
C ALA A 124 16.63 -11.66 6.31
N HIS A 125 15.44 -11.27 6.78
CA HIS A 125 15.02 -11.52 8.15
C HIS A 125 14.71 -13.01 8.32
N CYS A 126 15.34 -13.70 9.28
CA CYS A 126 15.13 -15.14 9.48
C CYS A 126 15.20 -15.53 10.97
N ARG A 127 14.15 -16.21 11.43
CA ARG A 127 14.01 -16.70 12.81
C ARG A 127 14.88 -17.93 13.03
N GLU A 128 14.84 -18.86 12.08
CA GLU A 128 15.59 -20.12 12.08
C GLU A 128 17.09 -19.90 11.84
N ASN A 129 17.90 -20.93 12.09
CA ASN A 129 19.29 -20.95 11.67
C ASN A 129 19.36 -21.27 10.16
N PRO A 130 19.78 -20.33 9.29
CA PRO A 130 19.74 -20.53 7.84
C PRO A 130 20.95 -21.29 7.30
N TYR A 131 21.99 -21.52 8.11
CA TYR A 131 23.28 -22.06 7.65
C TYR A 131 23.76 -21.35 6.37
N GLU A 132 24.01 -22.08 5.28
CA GLU A 132 24.51 -21.52 4.02
C GLU A 132 23.44 -20.79 3.19
N LEU A 133 22.15 -20.91 3.53
CA LEU A 133 21.08 -20.33 2.71
C LEU A 133 21.09 -18.81 2.73
N LEU A 134 21.56 -18.18 3.80
CA LEU A 134 21.67 -16.72 3.92
C LEU A 134 23.11 -16.33 4.27
N THR A 135 23.71 -15.44 3.49
CA THR A 135 25.03 -14.87 3.82
C THR A 135 24.92 -13.73 4.82
N ASP A 136 23.82 -12.98 4.77
CA ASP A 136 23.58 -11.82 5.62
C ASP A 136 22.23 -12.01 6.31
N ARG A 137 22.24 -12.73 7.44
CA ARG A 137 21.05 -12.96 8.26
C ARG A 137 20.77 -11.77 9.16
N VAL A 138 19.55 -11.27 9.14
CA VAL A 138 19.01 -10.42 10.22
C VAL A 138 18.10 -11.28 11.09
N PRO A 139 18.36 -11.43 12.41
CA PRO A 139 17.46 -12.18 13.29
C PRO A 139 16.04 -11.61 13.27
N GLU A 140 15.04 -12.47 13.13
CA GLU A 140 13.63 -12.07 13.27
C GLU A 140 13.25 -11.98 14.75
N SER A 141 12.73 -10.82 15.15
CA SER A 141 12.35 -10.50 16.55
C SER A 141 10.87 -10.17 16.69
N GLU A 142 10.13 -10.15 15.58
CA GLU A 142 8.72 -9.79 15.52
C GLU A 142 7.88 -11.06 15.33
N PRO A 143 6.78 -11.24 16.08
CA PRO A 143 6.08 -10.23 16.88
C PRO A 143 6.50 -10.15 18.35
N GLU A 144 7.48 -10.94 18.82
CA GLU A 144 7.77 -11.13 20.24
C GLU A 144 8.23 -9.86 20.97
N SER A 145 9.00 -9.00 20.28
CA SER A 145 9.52 -7.75 20.87
C SER A 145 8.61 -6.55 20.60
N HIS A 146 8.43 -6.21 19.33
CA HIS A 146 7.60 -5.10 18.85
C HIS A 146 7.35 -5.31 17.36
N VAL A 147 6.12 -5.05 16.90
CA VAL A 147 5.78 -5.12 15.49
C VAL A 147 5.98 -3.76 14.80
N ARG A 148 6.92 -3.71 13.86
CA ARG A 148 7.21 -2.51 13.06
C ARG A 148 6.25 -2.40 11.89
N HIS A 149 6.03 -1.17 11.43
CA HIS A 149 5.42 -0.97 10.13
C HIS A 149 6.25 -1.68 9.04
N GLU A 150 5.61 -2.25 8.03
CA GLU A 150 6.29 -3.04 7.01
C GLU A 150 7.39 -2.25 6.30
N VAL A 151 7.11 -1.01 5.88
CA VAL A 151 8.12 -0.08 5.34
C VAL A 151 9.36 0.05 6.25
N ALA A 152 9.16 0.25 7.55
CA ALA A 152 10.26 0.43 8.49
C ALA A 152 11.06 -0.88 8.67
N ARG A 153 10.38 -2.03 8.66
CA ARG A 153 11.00 -3.35 8.71
C ARG A 153 11.88 -3.57 7.47
N GLN A 154 11.37 -3.31 6.26
CA GLN A 154 12.17 -3.53 5.04
C GLN A 154 13.32 -2.54 4.90
N LEU A 155 13.16 -1.29 5.35
CA LEU A 155 14.27 -0.35 5.47
C LEU A 155 15.34 -0.82 6.47
N ALA A 156 14.92 -1.39 7.61
CA ALA A 156 15.85 -1.93 8.60
C ALA A 156 16.64 -3.13 8.05
N LEU A 157 16.00 -4.00 7.26
CA LEU A 157 16.65 -5.14 6.59
C LEU A 157 17.82 -4.67 5.70
N VAL A 158 17.56 -3.77 4.75
CA VAL A 158 18.60 -3.32 3.81
C VAL A 158 19.64 -2.42 4.49
N ARG A 159 19.28 -1.76 5.59
CA ARG A 159 20.23 -1.03 6.45
C ARG A 159 21.27 -1.95 7.09
N ALA A 160 20.96 -3.23 7.34
CA ALA A 160 21.92 -4.18 7.91
C ALA A 160 23.13 -4.41 6.99
N ILE A 161 22.94 -4.36 5.68
CA ILE A 161 24.04 -4.39 4.70
C ILE A 161 24.56 -3.00 4.34
N GLY A 162 24.02 -1.96 5.00
CA GLY A 162 24.40 -0.56 4.91
C GLY A 162 23.85 0.19 3.72
N ALA A 163 22.73 -0.26 3.14
CA ALA A 163 21.95 0.51 2.17
C ALA A 163 20.98 1.43 2.90
N THR A 164 20.94 2.70 2.52
CA THR A 164 20.10 3.72 3.15
C THR A 164 19.48 4.64 2.10
N THR A 165 18.40 5.31 2.48
CA THR A 165 17.79 6.40 1.71
C THR A 165 17.30 7.47 2.67
N SER A 166 17.37 8.74 2.26
CA SER A 166 16.74 9.85 2.98
C SER A 166 15.24 9.92 2.74
N ASN A 167 14.75 9.33 1.66
CA ASN A 167 13.34 9.35 1.28
C ASN A 167 12.65 8.05 1.68
N TRP A 168 11.83 8.09 2.74
CA TRP A 168 11.09 6.93 3.23
C TRP A 168 9.65 6.86 2.69
N ARG A 169 9.27 7.72 1.74
CA ARG A 169 7.94 7.66 1.12
C ARG A 169 7.85 6.46 0.20
N MET A 170 6.70 5.78 0.20
CA MET A 170 6.40 4.79 -0.82
C MET A 170 6.33 5.45 -2.20
N ALA A 171 6.43 4.66 -3.27
CA ALA A 171 6.38 5.16 -4.64
C ALA A 171 5.41 4.35 -5.48
N PHE A 172 4.67 5.07 -6.32
CA PHE A 172 3.83 4.56 -7.38
C PHE A 172 3.75 5.65 -8.44
N GLU A 173 4.00 5.31 -9.70
CA GLU A 173 3.93 6.24 -10.83
C GLU A 173 2.74 5.88 -11.74
N PRO A 174 1.60 6.59 -11.64
CA PRO A 174 0.42 6.32 -12.47
C PRO A 174 0.68 6.35 -13.99
N GLY A 175 1.62 7.21 -14.43
CA GLY A 175 1.91 7.47 -15.84
C GLY A 175 1.01 8.54 -16.45
N ASP A 176 1.54 9.31 -17.40
CA ASP A 176 0.86 10.48 -17.96
C ASP A 176 -0.41 10.13 -18.74
N ALA A 177 -0.45 8.97 -19.40
CA ALA A 177 -1.64 8.51 -20.11
C ALA A 177 -2.81 8.27 -19.14
N ALA A 178 -2.54 7.63 -17.99
CA ALA A 178 -3.55 7.41 -16.95
C ALA A 178 -4.02 8.73 -16.33
N ARG A 179 -3.12 9.67 -16.05
CA ARG A 179 -3.47 11.01 -15.55
C ARG A 179 -4.39 11.76 -16.51
N ARG A 180 -4.09 11.75 -17.81
CA ARG A 180 -4.96 12.37 -18.83
C ARG A 180 -6.33 11.71 -18.91
N ALA A 181 -6.38 10.38 -19.01
CA ALA A 181 -7.64 9.64 -19.09
C ALA A 181 -8.54 9.88 -17.87
N VAL A 182 -7.97 9.90 -16.67
CA VAL A 182 -8.72 10.24 -15.44
C VAL A 182 -9.17 11.68 -15.45
N SER A 183 -8.32 12.64 -15.81
CA SER A 183 -8.67 14.05 -15.86
C SER A 183 -9.88 14.31 -16.77
N GLU A 184 -9.85 13.76 -17.99
CA GLU A 184 -10.96 13.85 -18.96
C GLU A 184 -12.25 13.22 -18.40
N ARG A 185 -12.16 12.03 -17.80
CA ARG A 185 -13.30 11.34 -17.19
C ARG A 185 -13.91 12.14 -16.05
N LEU A 186 -13.10 12.73 -15.17
CA LEU A 186 -13.56 13.55 -14.05
C LEU A 186 -14.22 14.84 -14.55
N GLN A 187 -13.64 15.50 -15.56
CA GLN A 187 -14.24 16.69 -16.17
C GLN A 187 -15.61 16.40 -16.81
N ALA A 188 -15.70 15.35 -17.63
CA ALA A 188 -16.97 14.93 -18.24
C ALA A 188 -18.01 14.55 -17.17
N THR A 189 -17.57 13.95 -16.07
CA THR A 189 -18.43 13.62 -14.93
C THR A 189 -18.98 14.86 -14.25
N LEU A 190 -18.14 15.87 -13.97
CA LEU A 190 -18.60 17.11 -13.35
C LEU A 190 -19.58 17.88 -14.23
N GLN A 191 -19.40 17.85 -15.56
CA GLN A 191 -20.34 18.45 -16.51
C GLN A 191 -21.72 17.78 -16.45
N ARG A 192 -21.76 16.45 -16.29
CA ARG A 192 -23.00 15.66 -16.21
C ARG A 192 -23.73 15.79 -14.87
N ILE A 193 -23.00 15.84 -13.75
CA ILE A 193 -23.62 16.00 -12.41
C ILE A 193 -24.22 17.40 -12.24
N GLY A 194 -23.59 18.43 -12.83
CA GLY A 194 -24.02 19.82 -12.70
C GLY A 194 -23.82 20.41 -11.30
N GLY A 195 -24.22 21.67 -11.12
CA GLY A 195 -24.20 22.37 -9.84
C GLY A 195 -23.06 23.39 -9.65
N PRO A 196 -23.14 24.23 -8.59
CA PRO A 196 -22.15 25.27 -8.33
C PRO A 196 -20.79 24.65 -7.99
N ARG A 197 -19.79 24.95 -8.82
CA ARG A 197 -18.40 24.56 -8.57
C ARG A 197 -17.80 25.44 -7.49
N ARG A 198 -16.96 24.84 -6.64
CA ARG A 198 -16.16 25.64 -5.69
C ARG A 198 -15.17 26.54 -6.43
N PRO A 199 -15.09 27.84 -6.09
CA PRO A 199 -14.11 28.74 -6.69
C PRO A 199 -12.68 28.25 -6.48
N GLY A 200 -11.85 28.28 -7.54
CA GLY A 200 -10.40 28.06 -7.44
C GLY A 200 -9.91 26.60 -7.51
N ALA A 201 -10.74 25.62 -7.87
CA ALA A 201 -10.30 24.24 -8.09
C ALA A 201 -10.61 23.80 -9.55
N PRO A 202 -9.65 23.86 -10.49
CA PRO A 202 -9.87 23.49 -11.89
C PRO A 202 -10.41 22.07 -12.08
N SER A 203 -10.02 21.15 -11.20
CA SER A 203 -10.42 19.73 -11.21
C SER A 203 -11.61 19.40 -10.30
N GLY A 204 -12.13 20.37 -9.53
CA GLY A 204 -13.08 20.10 -8.44
C GLY A 204 -12.46 19.34 -7.27
N ARG A 205 -13.16 19.29 -6.14
CA ARG A 205 -12.83 18.46 -4.98
C ARG A 205 -13.46 17.08 -5.07
N TRP A 206 -12.65 16.05 -4.85
CA TRP A 206 -13.08 14.66 -5.03
C TRP A 206 -12.93 13.81 -3.77
N LEU A 207 -14.00 13.08 -3.44
CA LEU A 207 -13.94 11.94 -2.52
C LEU A 207 -13.83 10.67 -3.35
N VAL A 208 -12.83 9.83 -3.07
CA VAL A 208 -12.78 8.46 -3.58
C VAL A 208 -13.27 7.52 -2.49
N VAL A 209 -14.22 6.65 -2.81
CA VAL A 209 -14.72 5.60 -1.93
C VAL A 209 -14.37 4.25 -2.52
N HIS A 210 -13.82 3.35 -1.70
CA HIS A 210 -13.52 1.98 -2.08
C HIS A 210 -14.08 1.00 -1.03
N PRO A 211 -15.31 0.47 -1.21
CA PRO A 211 -15.93 -0.44 -0.26
C PRO A 211 -15.42 -1.89 -0.39
N GLY A 212 -14.57 -2.16 -1.38
CA GLY A 212 -14.01 -3.47 -1.70
C GLY A 212 -12.88 -3.91 -0.79
N ALA A 213 -12.61 -5.22 -0.84
CA ALA A 213 -11.42 -5.87 -0.29
C ALA A 213 -11.45 -7.37 -0.65
N SER A 214 -10.37 -7.89 -1.21
CA SER A 214 -9.68 -9.06 -0.64
C SER A 214 -10.52 -10.15 0.05
N ALA A 215 -10.69 -9.94 1.35
CA ALA A 215 -11.35 -10.85 2.26
C ALA A 215 -12.62 -10.20 2.80
N ALA A 216 -13.71 -10.97 2.91
CA ALA A 216 -14.99 -10.49 3.44
C ALA A 216 -14.86 -9.99 4.89
N SER A 217 -13.97 -10.60 5.69
CA SER A 217 -13.62 -10.16 7.04
C SER A 217 -12.98 -8.76 7.11
N ARG A 218 -12.56 -8.18 5.99
CA ARG A 218 -11.99 -6.82 5.93
C ARG A 218 -12.96 -5.78 5.39
N ARG A 219 -14.21 -6.15 5.10
CA ARG A 219 -15.20 -5.24 4.51
C ARG A 219 -16.11 -4.65 5.59
N TRP A 220 -16.10 -3.33 5.72
CA TRP A 220 -17.15 -2.59 6.39
C TRP A 220 -18.42 -2.56 5.50
N PRO A 221 -19.65 -2.53 6.06
CA PRO A 221 -20.87 -2.59 5.27
C PRO A 221 -20.94 -1.49 4.20
N ALA A 222 -21.25 -1.87 2.95
CA ALA A 222 -21.30 -0.96 1.81
C ALA A 222 -22.35 0.15 1.99
N GLU A 223 -23.48 -0.16 2.63
CA GLU A 223 -24.53 0.81 2.95
C GLU A 223 -23.98 1.96 3.79
N ARG A 224 -23.11 1.65 4.77
CA ARG A 224 -22.52 2.66 5.65
C ARG A 224 -21.50 3.53 4.93
N PHE A 225 -20.73 2.99 3.99
CA PHE A 225 -19.90 3.81 3.09
C PHE A 225 -20.75 4.82 2.32
N GLY A 226 -21.90 4.38 1.81
CA GLY A 226 -22.87 5.23 1.13
C GLY A 226 -23.49 6.30 2.05
N GLU A 227 -23.83 5.96 3.28
CA GLU A 227 -24.34 6.91 4.29
C GLU A 227 -23.30 7.98 4.66
N VAL A 228 -22.03 7.58 4.85
CA VAL A 228 -20.92 8.53 5.05
C VAL A 228 -20.80 9.45 3.84
N ALA A 229 -20.76 8.88 2.63
CA ALA A 229 -20.61 9.62 1.38
C ALA A 229 -21.75 10.63 1.18
N ALA A 230 -22.99 10.26 1.47
CA ALA A 230 -24.15 11.16 1.44
C ALA A 230 -24.00 12.32 2.43
N SER A 231 -23.63 12.01 3.68
CA SER A 231 -23.46 13.00 4.74
C SER A 231 -22.40 14.06 4.41
N VAL A 232 -21.29 13.64 3.80
CA VAL A 232 -20.19 14.54 3.43
C VAL A 232 -20.27 15.06 1.99
N ALA A 233 -21.28 14.68 1.21
CA ALA A 233 -21.43 15.09 -0.20
C ALA A 233 -21.35 16.61 -0.43
N PRO A 234 -21.91 17.49 0.45
CA PRO A 234 -21.76 18.93 0.30
C PRO A 234 -20.30 19.43 0.35
N LEU A 235 -19.37 18.61 0.86
CA LEU A 235 -17.95 18.93 0.98
C LEU A 235 -17.15 18.72 -0.31
N PHE A 236 -17.72 18.01 -1.29
CA PHE A 236 -17.04 17.58 -2.51
C PHE A 236 -17.86 17.95 -3.75
N ASP A 237 -17.16 18.19 -4.87
CA ASP A 237 -17.78 18.44 -6.17
C ASP A 237 -18.17 17.12 -6.85
N GLY A 238 -17.47 16.02 -6.56
CA GLY A 238 -17.80 14.67 -7.03
C GLY A 238 -17.35 13.56 -6.07
N ILE A 239 -18.04 12.41 -6.15
CA ILE A 239 -17.71 11.21 -5.39
C ILE A 239 -17.47 10.06 -6.39
N ALA A 240 -16.26 9.53 -6.41
CA ALA A 240 -15.91 8.38 -7.26
C ALA A 240 -15.93 7.10 -6.43
N VAL A 241 -16.76 6.13 -6.81
CA VAL A 241 -16.88 4.85 -6.08
C VAL A 241 -16.22 3.75 -6.90
N THR A 242 -15.16 3.16 -6.36
CA THR A 242 -14.27 2.24 -7.08
C THR A 242 -14.40 0.80 -6.59
N GLY A 243 -14.04 -0.16 -7.44
CA GLY A 243 -14.02 -1.59 -7.12
C GLY A 243 -13.55 -2.40 -8.34
N SER A 244 -13.28 -3.69 -8.17
CA SER A 244 -13.17 -4.60 -9.32
C SER A 244 -14.55 -4.84 -9.96
N GLU A 245 -14.59 -5.53 -11.10
CA GLU A 245 -15.85 -5.97 -11.69
C GLU A 245 -16.63 -6.88 -10.74
N SER A 246 -15.93 -7.79 -10.04
CA SER A 246 -16.54 -8.66 -9.03
C SER A 246 -17.07 -7.92 -7.79
N GLU A 247 -16.73 -6.65 -7.63
CA GLU A 247 -17.19 -5.77 -6.55
C GLU A 247 -18.30 -4.79 -7.00
N ARG A 248 -18.81 -4.93 -8.24
CA ARG A 248 -19.90 -4.11 -8.79
C ARG A 248 -21.06 -3.91 -7.83
N ALA A 249 -21.55 -5.00 -7.22
CA ALA A 249 -22.68 -4.94 -6.29
C ALA A 249 -22.38 -4.03 -5.08
N LEU A 250 -21.15 -4.05 -4.55
CA LEU A 250 -20.75 -3.18 -3.43
C LEU A 250 -20.72 -1.71 -3.87
N VAL A 251 -20.19 -1.45 -5.06
CA VAL A 251 -20.13 -0.10 -5.65
C VAL A 251 -21.53 0.46 -5.88
N ASP A 252 -22.45 -0.34 -6.43
CA ASP A 252 -23.82 0.07 -6.71
C ASP A 252 -24.58 0.37 -5.42
N THR A 253 -24.40 -0.45 -4.36
CA THR A 253 -24.97 -0.17 -3.03
C THR A 253 -24.49 1.16 -2.46
N VAL A 254 -23.20 1.48 -2.57
CA VAL A 254 -22.66 2.78 -2.12
C VAL A 254 -23.27 3.92 -2.93
N CYS A 255 -23.29 3.82 -4.25
CA CYS A 255 -23.82 4.87 -5.13
C CYS A 255 -25.31 5.15 -4.87
N ALA A 256 -26.12 4.10 -4.71
CA ALA A 256 -27.55 4.22 -4.42
C ALA A 256 -27.83 5.00 -3.13
N ARG A 257 -26.95 4.89 -2.14
CA ARG A 257 -27.06 5.60 -0.85
C ARG A 257 -26.41 6.99 -0.86
N ALA A 258 -25.29 7.15 -1.56
CA ALA A 258 -24.53 8.39 -1.62
C ALA A 258 -25.22 9.51 -2.43
N GLY A 259 -26.10 9.14 -3.37
CA GLY A 259 -26.89 10.08 -4.16
C GLY A 259 -26.23 10.54 -5.47
N PRO A 260 -26.76 11.59 -6.12
CA PRO A 260 -26.47 11.89 -7.53
C PRO A 260 -25.03 12.35 -7.83
N ARG A 261 -24.25 12.70 -6.79
CA ARG A 261 -22.83 13.04 -6.94
C ARG A 261 -21.90 11.82 -7.00
N ALA A 262 -22.41 10.64 -6.66
CA ALA A 262 -21.66 9.40 -6.67
C ALA A 262 -21.66 8.76 -8.05
N VAL A 263 -20.47 8.39 -8.54
CA VAL A 263 -20.28 7.78 -9.84
C VAL A 263 -19.63 6.41 -9.68
N PRO A 264 -20.26 5.34 -10.20
CA PRO A 264 -19.72 4.00 -10.14
C PRO A 264 -18.57 3.85 -11.13
N LEU A 265 -17.44 3.34 -10.65
CA LEU A 265 -16.23 3.04 -11.41
C LEU A 265 -15.73 1.62 -11.12
N ALA A 266 -16.63 0.69 -10.78
CA ALA A 266 -16.27 -0.73 -10.67
C ALA A 266 -15.75 -1.25 -12.02
N GLY A 267 -14.64 -1.97 -12.05
CA GLY A 267 -14.12 -2.66 -13.24
C GLY A 267 -13.67 -1.78 -14.42
N VAL A 268 -13.78 -0.46 -14.34
CA VAL A 268 -13.51 0.45 -15.48
C VAL A 268 -12.14 1.11 -15.46
N LEU A 269 -11.38 0.97 -14.37
CA LEU A 269 -10.07 1.61 -14.21
C LEU A 269 -8.98 0.55 -14.27
N SER A 270 -7.97 0.79 -15.12
CA SER A 270 -6.67 0.13 -15.00
C SER A 270 -5.99 0.51 -13.67
N LEU A 271 -4.92 -0.19 -13.29
CA LEU A 271 -4.18 0.12 -12.06
C LEU A 271 -3.57 1.54 -12.10
N GLY A 272 -3.03 1.94 -13.26
CA GLY A 272 -2.54 3.31 -13.47
C GLY A 272 -3.65 4.34 -13.31
N GLU A 273 -4.83 4.11 -13.89
CA GLU A 273 -5.97 5.03 -13.76
C GLU A 273 -6.53 5.07 -12.33
N LEU A 274 -6.57 3.95 -11.61
CA LEU A 274 -6.91 3.94 -10.19
C LEU A 274 -5.93 4.78 -9.37
N GLY A 275 -4.63 4.64 -9.65
CA GLY A 275 -3.60 5.48 -9.04
C GLY A 275 -3.79 6.97 -9.36
N ALA A 276 -3.99 7.34 -10.63
CA ALA A 276 -4.22 8.72 -11.04
C ALA A 276 -5.51 9.32 -10.42
N LEU A 277 -6.57 8.52 -10.27
CA LEU A 277 -7.78 8.92 -9.56
C LEU A 277 -7.50 9.20 -8.08
N ILE A 278 -6.77 8.31 -7.41
CA ILE A 278 -6.38 8.48 -6.01
C ILE A 278 -5.46 9.70 -5.85
N GLU A 279 -4.52 9.93 -6.77
CA GLU A 279 -3.61 11.09 -6.79
C GLU A 279 -4.39 12.42 -6.85
N THR A 280 -5.50 12.44 -7.60
CA THR A 280 -6.37 13.62 -7.73
C THR A 280 -7.30 13.82 -6.52
N ALA A 281 -7.52 12.79 -5.71
CA ALA A 281 -8.50 12.83 -4.64
C ALA A 281 -8.11 13.78 -3.49
N ASP A 282 -9.09 14.45 -2.90
CA ASP A 282 -8.89 15.19 -1.66
C ASP A 282 -8.80 14.26 -0.44
N LEU A 283 -9.49 13.12 -0.52
CA LEU A 283 -9.57 12.09 0.50
C LEU A 283 -9.98 10.74 -0.11
N LEU A 284 -9.38 9.66 0.38
CA LEU A 284 -9.80 8.27 0.17
C LEU A 284 -10.52 7.77 1.42
N LEU A 285 -11.71 7.20 1.26
CA LEU A 285 -12.44 6.43 2.26
C LEU A 285 -12.47 4.96 1.82
N SER A 286 -11.78 4.08 2.54
CA SER A 286 -11.59 2.69 2.09
C SER A 286 -11.48 1.72 3.26
N ASN A 287 -11.78 0.45 3.01
CA ASN A 287 -11.25 -0.62 3.86
C ASN A 287 -9.72 -0.72 3.73
N ASN A 288 -9.06 -1.42 4.66
CA ASN A 288 -7.64 -1.72 4.54
C ASN A 288 -7.36 -2.71 3.39
N SER A 289 -7.11 -2.16 2.21
CA SER A 289 -6.89 -2.85 0.95
C SER A 289 -5.88 -2.10 0.06
N GLY A 290 -5.59 -2.62 -1.14
CA GLY A 290 -4.61 -2.04 -2.07
C GLY A 290 -4.70 -0.52 -2.28
N PRO A 291 -5.90 0.07 -2.48
CA PRO A 291 -6.09 1.51 -2.58
C PRO A 291 -5.52 2.35 -1.43
N VAL A 292 -5.52 1.84 -0.19
CA VAL A 292 -4.92 2.55 0.96
C VAL A 292 -3.41 2.70 0.79
N HIS A 293 -2.74 1.66 0.29
CA HIS A 293 -1.30 1.70 0.04
C HIS A 293 -0.96 2.58 -1.18
N LEU A 294 -1.81 2.60 -2.22
CA LEU A 294 -1.68 3.55 -3.32
C LEU A 294 -1.81 4.99 -2.82
N ALA A 295 -2.82 5.29 -2.01
CA ALA A 295 -3.01 6.62 -1.43
C ALA A 295 -1.81 7.05 -0.58
N ALA A 296 -1.25 6.14 0.22
CA ALA A 296 -0.05 6.43 1.00
C ALA A 296 1.21 6.62 0.11
N ALA A 297 1.32 5.96 -1.05
CA ALA A 297 2.38 6.20 -2.02
C ALA A 297 2.23 7.54 -2.77
N LEU A 298 0.98 7.97 -3.02
CA LEU A 298 0.65 9.19 -3.74
C LEU A 298 0.46 10.42 -2.83
N GLY A 299 0.46 10.22 -1.51
CA GLY A 299 0.28 11.29 -0.53
C GLY A 299 -1.18 11.72 -0.30
N THR A 300 -2.15 10.93 -0.76
CA THR A 300 -3.58 11.18 -0.63
C THR A 300 -4.09 10.87 0.79
N PRO A 301 -4.77 11.80 1.48
CA PRO A 301 -5.32 11.54 2.81
C PRO A 301 -6.28 10.35 2.88
N VAL A 302 -6.23 9.55 3.96
CA VAL A 302 -6.99 8.30 4.06
C VAL A 302 -7.83 8.21 5.34
N VAL A 303 -9.12 7.88 5.21
CA VAL A 303 -9.90 7.24 6.28
C VAL A 303 -9.91 5.73 6.00
N ASP A 304 -9.23 4.98 6.84
CA ASP A 304 -8.97 3.54 6.68
C ASP A 304 -9.81 2.74 7.68
N LEU A 305 -10.79 1.98 7.18
CA LEU A 305 -11.60 1.04 7.95
C LEU A 305 -10.80 -0.26 8.10
N TYR A 306 -10.23 -0.49 9.28
CA TYR A 306 -9.16 -1.46 9.48
C TYR A 306 -9.60 -2.61 10.39
N ALA A 307 -9.73 -3.83 9.86
CA ALA A 307 -10.23 -5.01 10.61
C ALA A 307 -9.27 -5.58 11.68
N LEU A 308 -8.28 -4.81 12.11
CA LEU A 308 -7.23 -5.20 13.04
C LEU A 308 -6.52 -6.51 12.61
N THR A 309 -6.22 -6.70 11.32
CA THR A 309 -5.63 -7.96 10.82
C THR A 309 -4.10 -8.02 10.95
N ASN A 310 -3.37 -7.06 10.38
CA ASN A 310 -1.91 -7.02 10.44
C ASN A 310 -1.41 -5.60 10.78
N PRO A 311 -0.95 -5.34 12.01
CA PRO A 311 -0.56 -3.99 12.43
C PRO A 311 0.59 -3.39 11.59
N GLN A 312 1.30 -4.19 10.78
CA GLN A 312 2.33 -3.71 9.87
C GLN A 312 1.79 -2.91 8.66
N HIS A 313 0.49 -2.97 8.35
CA HIS A 313 -0.10 -2.55 7.06
C HIS A 313 -0.99 -1.29 7.16
N THR A 314 -0.74 -0.42 8.13
CA THR A 314 -1.46 0.86 8.28
C THR A 314 -1.01 1.89 7.22
N PRO A 315 -1.74 3.00 7.01
CA PRO A 315 -1.30 4.00 6.04
C PRO A 315 0.04 4.65 6.42
N TRP A 316 1.02 4.57 5.53
CA TRP A 316 2.39 5.04 5.82
C TRP A 316 2.64 6.51 5.45
N ARG A 317 3.03 7.32 6.45
CA ARG A 317 3.49 8.72 6.28
C ARG A 317 2.60 9.61 5.42
N VAL A 318 1.29 9.40 5.50
CA VAL A 318 0.24 10.20 4.86
C VAL A 318 -0.76 10.67 5.93
N PRO A 319 -1.44 11.82 5.79
CA PRO A 319 -2.51 12.19 6.72
C PRO A 319 -3.61 11.12 6.73
N HIS A 320 -3.85 10.49 7.88
CA HIS A 320 -4.84 9.43 7.94
C HIS A 320 -5.58 9.32 9.27
N ARG A 321 -6.67 8.56 9.23
CA ARG A 321 -7.42 8.07 10.39
C ARG A 321 -7.69 6.58 10.18
N VAL A 322 -7.15 5.75 11.07
CA VAL A 322 -7.46 4.33 11.13
C VAL A 322 -8.63 4.14 12.08
N LEU A 323 -9.72 3.55 11.60
CA LEU A 323 -10.94 3.33 12.38
C LEU A 323 -11.19 1.85 12.55
N ASN A 324 -11.39 1.46 13.81
CA ASN A 324 -11.72 0.11 14.26
C ASN A 324 -12.24 0.18 15.70
N VAL A 325 -12.85 -0.92 16.14
CA VAL A 325 -13.16 -1.18 17.54
C VAL A 325 -12.27 -2.32 18.02
N ASP A 326 -11.62 -2.14 19.18
CA ASP A 326 -10.77 -3.18 19.77
C ASP A 326 -11.62 -4.39 20.20
N VAL A 327 -11.09 -5.59 19.95
CA VAL A 327 -11.81 -6.86 20.18
C VAL A 327 -10.84 -7.94 20.65
N PRO A 328 -11.32 -8.98 21.37
CA PRO A 328 -10.46 -10.07 21.82
C PRO A 328 -9.74 -10.81 20.69
N CYS A 329 -10.37 -10.93 19.51
CA CYS A 329 -9.81 -11.61 18.34
C CYS A 329 -8.93 -10.70 17.46
N ARG A 330 -8.44 -9.55 17.95
CA ARG A 330 -7.57 -8.64 17.20
C ARG A 330 -6.31 -9.35 16.68
N ASN A 331 -5.71 -8.80 15.63
CA ASN A 331 -4.61 -9.39 14.86
C ASN A 331 -4.95 -10.76 14.25
N CYS A 332 -6.22 -10.97 13.86
CA CYS A 332 -6.62 -12.20 13.19
C CYS A 332 -6.43 -12.14 11.67
N TYR A 333 -5.97 -13.24 11.08
CA TYR A 333 -5.69 -13.36 9.64
C TYR A 333 -6.83 -14.07 8.85
N ARG A 334 -8.03 -14.15 9.45
CA ARG A 334 -9.16 -14.89 8.89
C ARG A 334 -9.69 -14.18 7.64
N SER A 335 -10.01 -14.93 6.59
CA SER A 335 -10.60 -14.36 5.35
C SER A 335 -12.14 -14.19 5.45
N VAL A 336 -12.77 -14.96 6.31
CA VAL A 336 -14.20 -14.88 6.67
C VAL A 336 -14.28 -14.74 8.18
N CYS A 337 -15.04 -13.75 8.66
CA CYS A 337 -15.24 -13.52 10.09
C CYS A 337 -16.25 -14.54 10.64
N ASP A 338 -15.89 -15.24 11.72
CA ASP A 338 -16.77 -16.16 12.44
C ASP A 338 -17.31 -15.57 13.75
N GLN A 339 -16.89 -14.35 14.11
CA GLN A 339 -17.39 -13.66 15.29
C GLN A 339 -18.81 -13.12 15.06
N PRO A 340 -19.74 -13.32 16.02
CA PRO A 340 -21.10 -12.80 15.92
C PRO A 340 -21.11 -11.30 15.65
N GLY A 341 -21.75 -10.88 14.56
CA GLY A 341 -21.90 -9.47 14.22
C GLY A 341 -20.63 -8.74 13.75
N HIS A 342 -19.50 -9.43 13.51
CA HIS A 342 -18.25 -8.83 12.99
C HIS A 342 -17.86 -7.50 13.69
N PRO A 343 -17.64 -7.53 15.02
CA PRO A 343 -17.65 -6.32 15.85
C PRO A 343 -16.51 -5.34 15.54
N CYS A 344 -15.31 -5.81 15.17
CA CYS A 344 -14.15 -4.94 14.96
C CYS A 344 -14.37 -3.85 13.89
N LEU A 345 -15.19 -4.13 12.88
CA LEU A 345 -15.57 -3.18 11.84
C LEU A 345 -17.02 -2.74 11.96
N ARG A 346 -17.98 -3.65 12.18
CA ARG A 346 -19.41 -3.29 12.21
C ARG A 346 -19.80 -2.46 13.43
N ALA A 347 -18.95 -2.35 14.45
CA ALA A 347 -19.18 -1.41 15.55
C ALA A 347 -18.67 0.02 15.27
N VAL A 348 -17.85 0.23 14.23
CA VAL A 348 -17.49 1.59 13.77
C VAL A 348 -18.74 2.25 13.20
N SER A 349 -19.17 3.38 13.76
CA SER A 349 -20.38 4.08 13.31
C SER A 349 -20.14 4.93 12.06
N VAL A 350 -21.21 5.29 11.39
CA VAL A 350 -21.16 6.29 10.30
C VAL A 350 -20.65 7.63 10.81
N ASP A 351 -21.08 8.04 12.00
CA ASP A 351 -20.64 9.30 12.63
C ASP A 351 -19.14 9.32 12.90
N ASP A 352 -18.55 8.20 13.34
CA ASP A 352 -17.10 8.09 13.56
C ASP A 352 -16.33 8.32 12.24
N ALA A 353 -16.81 7.73 11.15
CA ALA A 353 -16.24 7.89 9.82
C ALA A 353 -16.43 9.32 9.26
N VAL A 354 -17.61 9.91 9.42
CA VAL A 354 -17.89 11.30 9.05
C VAL A 354 -16.98 12.27 9.82
N ALA A 355 -16.84 12.08 11.13
CA ALA A 355 -15.96 12.87 11.97
C ALA A 355 -14.49 12.77 11.51
N ALA A 356 -14.04 11.57 11.12
CA ALA A 356 -12.70 11.35 10.56
C ALA A 356 -12.49 12.12 9.24
N VAL A 357 -13.47 12.09 8.32
CA VAL A 357 -13.45 12.87 7.07
C VAL A 357 -13.29 14.37 7.37
N HIS A 358 -14.14 14.91 8.25
CA HIS A 358 -14.06 16.32 8.66
C HIS A 358 -12.72 16.67 9.31
N ALA A 359 -12.15 15.79 10.13
CA ALA A 359 -10.86 16.02 10.77
C ALA A 359 -9.72 16.16 9.75
N LEU A 360 -9.68 15.26 8.74
CA LEU A 360 -8.63 15.29 7.71
C LEU A 360 -8.76 16.49 6.79
N LEU A 361 -9.97 16.85 6.35
CA LEU A 361 -10.20 18.05 5.52
C LEU A 361 -9.80 19.34 6.25
N ARG A 362 -10.12 19.47 7.55
CA ARG A 362 -9.70 20.61 8.38
C ARG A 362 -8.17 20.66 8.54
N GLY A 363 -7.53 19.51 8.73
CA GLY A 363 -6.07 19.40 8.83
C GLY A 363 -5.36 19.89 7.57
N ARG A 364 -5.86 19.50 6.39
CA ARG A 364 -5.33 19.92 5.09
C ARG A 364 -5.41 21.43 4.89
N MET A 365 -6.55 22.05 5.22
CA MET A 365 -6.70 23.50 5.16
C MET A 365 -5.73 24.25 6.07
N ARG A 366 -5.49 23.75 7.29
CA ARG A 366 -4.52 24.32 8.23
C ARG A 366 -3.09 24.18 7.70
N HIS A 367 -2.74 23.04 7.13
CA HIS A 367 -1.42 22.82 6.55
C HIS A 367 -1.18 23.71 5.32
N ALA A 368 -2.15 23.80 4.39
CA ALA A 368 -2.08 24.68 3.23
C ALA A 368 -1.93 26.16 3.64
N ARG A 369 -2.70 26.63 4.64
CA ARG A 369 -2.54 27.97 5.21
C ARG A 369 -1.15 28.19 5.82
N ARG A 370 -0.64 27.25 6.61
CA ARG A 370 0.70 27.34 7.20
C ARG A 370 1.81 27.31 6.15
N ALA A 371 1.68 26.50 5.11
CA ALA A 371 2.61 26.43 3.99
C ALA A 371 2.60 27.75 3.20
N ALA A 372 1.43 28.32 2.90
CA ALA A 372 1.31 29.62 2.26
C ALA A 372 1.89 30.76 3.11
N VAL A 373 1.66 30.75 4.43
CA VAL A 373 2.26 31.72 5.37
C VAL A 373 3.78 31.55 5.47
N ARG A 374 4.29 30.32 5.51
CA ARG A 374 5.75 30.06 5.50
C ARG A 374 6.41 30.47 4.18
N ALA A 375 5.79 30.16 3.05
CA ALA A 375 6.25 30.59 1.72
C ALA A 375 6.23 32.13 1.57
N ALA A 376 5.28 32.80 2.24
CA ALA A 376 5.22 34.26 2.30
C ALA A 376 6.25 34.87 3.27
N LEU A 377 6.77 34.11 4.24
CA LEU A 377 7.68 34.60 5.28
C LEU A 377 9.15 34.21 5.06
N HIS A 378 9.44 33.10 4.35
CA HIS A 378 10.79 32.57 4.17
C HIS A 378 11.00 32.00 2.76
N GLY A 379 12.00 32.54 2.06
CA GLY A 379 12.65 31.84 0.94
C GLY A 379 13.36 30.58 1.44
N ASP A 380 13.32 29.54 0.62
CA ASP A 380 13.73 28.15 0.85
C ASP A 380 14.81 27.90 1.92
N GLY A 381 14.41 27.19 2.98
CA GLY A 381 15.30 26.57 3.96
C GLY A 381 14.74 25.23 4.44
N PRO A 382 15.58 24.18 4.60
CA PRO A 382 15.11 22.81 4.80
C PRO A 382 14.58 22.58 6.22
N VAL A 383 13.50 21.79 6.33
CA VAL A 383 12.86 21.41 7.59
C VAL A 383 13.54 20.17 8.15
N ASP A 384 13.97 20.27 9.42
CA ASP A 384 14.67 19.25 10.19
C ASP A 384 13.84 17.96 10.39
N ALA A 385 14.52 16.82 10.33
CA ALA A 385 13.93 15.49 10.31
C ALA A 385 14.04 14.84 11.68
N SER A 386 12.92 14.79 12.42
CA SER A 386 12.76 13.85 13.52
C SER A 386 11.52 12.99 13.30
N PRO A 387 11.67 11.68 13.06
CA PRO A 387 10.58 10.74 13.21
C PRO A 387 10.92 9.73 14.30
N SER A 388 10.17 9.79 15.41
CA SER A 388 9.93 8.59 16.22
C SER A 388 9.30 7.53 15.31
N ASN A 389 9.97 6.38 15.16
CA ASN A 389 9.57 5.28 14.27
C ASN A 389 8.67 4.25 14.96
N VAL A 390 8.12 4.58 16.13
CA VAL A 390 7.10 3.75 16.79
C VAL A 390 5.76 4.11 16.16
N ILE A 391 4.97 3.12 15.74
CA ILE A 391 3.56 3.35 15.43
C ILE A 391 2.84 3.44 16.78
N PRO A 392 2.45 4.63 17.28
CA PRO A 392 1.36 4.65 18.25
C PRO A 392 0.15 4.11 17.48
N PHE A 393 -0.45 3.03 17.94
CA PHE A 393 -1.82 2.72 17.48
C PHE A 393 -2.62 4.01 17.66
N SER A 394 -3.21 4.53 16.57
CA SER A 394 -4.21 5.59 16.70
C SER A 394 -5.20 5.13 17.77
N PRO A 395 -5.66 6.00 18.69
CA PRO A 395 -6.54 5.58 19.76
C PRO A 395 -7.72 4.82 19.15
N ALA A 396 -7.80 3.52 19.46
CA ALA A 396 -8.90 2.69 19.03
C ALA A 396 -10.20 3.32 19.55
N ILE A 397 -11.31 3.14 18.82
CA ILE A 397 -12.61 3.61 19.32
C ILE A 397 -12.99 2.67 20.46
N THR A 398 -12.71 3.09 21.70
CA THR A 398 -13.14 2.37 22.90
C THR A 398 -14.59 2.75 23.17
N ARG A 399 -15.51 1.83 22.89
CA ARG A 399 -16.90 1.95 23.34
C ARG A 399 -17.05 1.07 24.58
N SER A 400 -17.30 1.69 25.73
CA SER A 400 -17.60 1.03 27.00
C SER A 400 -18.95 0.33 26.96
#